data_AF-A0A1E3PA16-F1
#
_entry.id   AF-A0A1E3PA16-F1
#
_cell.length_a   1.000
_cell.length_b   1.000
_cell.length_c   1.000
_cell.angle_alpha   90.00
_cell.angle_beta   90.00
_cell.angle_gamma   90.00
#
_symmetry.space_group_name_H-M   'P 1'
#
loop_
_entity.id
_entity.type
_entity.pdbx_description
1 polymer ?
#
loop_
_entity_poly.entity_id
_entity_poly.type
_entity_poly.pdbx_seq_one_letter_code
_entity_poly.pdbx_strand_id
1 'polypeptide(L)'
;MNSIPTEIKLNILSQAHPSQLNTIASASNQLEDLVKYIISKKLQSHLDQQQQLLISLYSPNSKESNYKYYYTVDYEIQQYTTTFNIGSFHHKENLLKPSTDLTEKQSVQEINHKQLNHLDLTLNEDQSMAKISFALLLKNTPINETSLRLNKESLSNSVQLENLAFQFSLQQGELEPEKGGYDFDINYNYALNFNNFVIDNVSLLKMIEKDDQALIIRY
;
A
#
# COMPACT_ATOMS: atom_id res chain seq x y z
N MET A 1 -4.53 -38.33 8.53
CA MET A 1 -3.68 -37.68 7.51
C MET A 1 -2.17 -37.98 7.63
N ASN A 2 -1.69 -38.69 8.67
CA ASN A 2 -0.24 -38.93 8.84
C ASN A 2 0.37 -39.93 7.83
N SER A 3 -0.46 -40.67 7.08
CA SER A 3 -0.03 -41.65 6.07
C SER A 3 0.10 -41.10 4.65
N ILE A 4 -0.31 -39.85 4.41
CA ILE A 4 -0.27 -39.24 3.07
C ILE A 4 1.10 -38.60 2.86
N PRO A 5 1.80 -38.88 1.74
CA PRO A 5 3.05 -38.22 1.35
C PRO A 5 2.94 -36.69 1.38
N THR A 6 4.04 -36.01 1.70
CA THR A 6 4.09 -34.55 1.83
C THR A 6 3.72 -33.85 0.52
N GLU A 7 4.12 -34.40 -0.62
CA GLU A 7 3.84 -33.89 -1.96
C GLU A 7 2.33 -33.88 -2.25
N ILE A 8 1.62 -34.94 -1.85
CA ILE A 8 0.17 -35.01 -2.01
C ILE A 8 -0.52 -33.99 -1.08
N LYS A 9 -0.03 -33.83 0.16
CA LYS A 9 -0.54 -32.79 1.07
C LYS A 9 -0.34 -31.39 0.48
N LEU A 10 0.84 -31.10 -0.08
CA LEU A 10 1.14 -29.82 -0.73
C LEU A 10 0.22 -29.56 -1.92
N ASN A 11 -0.01 -30.57 -2.76
CA ASN A 11 -0.95 -30.44 -3.89
C ASN A 11 -2.39 -30.17 -3.42
N ILE A 12 -2.86 -30.82 -2.35
CA ILE A 12 -4.19 -30.54 -1.77
C ILE A 12 -4.25 -29.12 -1.22
N LEU A 13 -3.24 -28.71 -0.43
CA LEU A 13 -3.18 -27.38 0.19
C LEU A 13 -3.09 -26.27 -0.86
N SER A 14 -2.40 -26.51 -1.98
CA SER A 14 -2.30 -25.53 -3.08
C SER A 14 -3.66 -25.21 -3.72
N GLN A 15 -4.59 -26.14 -3.67
CA GLN A 15 -5.95 -26.00 -4.22
C GLN A 15 -6.93 -25.41 -3.21
N ALA A 16 -6.56 -25.35 -1.93
CA ALA A 16 -7.42 -24.78 -0.90
C ALA A 16 -7.55 -23.26 -1.09
N HIS A 17 -8.76 -22.76 -0.89
CA HIS A 17 -9.02 -21.33 -0.90
C HIS A 17 -8.29 -20.65 0.27
N PRO A 18 -7.73 -19.43 0.11
CA PRO A 18 -6.98 -18.75 1.16
C PRO A 18 -7.73 -18.60 2.50
N SER A 19 -9.06 -18.53 2.47
CA SER A 19 -9.88 -18.51 3.70
C SER A 19 -9.83 -19.79 4.53
N GLN A 20 -9.57 -20.93 3.90
CA GLN A 20 -9.53 -22.24 4.55
C GLN A 20 -8.14 -22.56 5.13
N LEU A 21 -7.09 -21.94 4.60
CA LEU A 21 -5.70 -22.21 4.99
C LEU A 21 -5.43 -21.97 6.48
N ASN A 22 -6.01 -20.93 7.09
CA ASN A 22 -5.88 -20.69 8.53
C ASN A 22 -6.50 -21.80 9.39
N THR A 23 -7.67 -22.30 8.98
CA THR A 23 -8.34 -23.40 9.67
C THR A 23 -7.57 -24.70 9.52
N ILE A 24 -6.90 -24.92 8.39
CA ILE A 24 -6.08 -26.11 8.17
C ILE A 24 -4.77 -26.02 8.95
N ALA A 25 -4.16 -24.85 9.02
CA ALA A 25 -2.93 -24.61 9.77
C ALA A 25 -3.08 -24.90 11.26
N SER A 26 -4.24 -24.56 11.87
CA SER A 26 -4.49 -24.80 13.29
C SER A 26 -4.69 -26.27 13.66
N ALA A 27 -4.85 -27.16 12.68
CA ALA A 27 -5.08 -28.59 12.94
C ALA A 27 -3.82 -29.34 13.41
N SER A 28 -2.62 -28.91 12.99
CA SER A 28 -1.34 -29.48 13.47
C SER A 28 -0.14 -28.63 13.02
N ASN A 29 0.94 -28.64 13.80
CA ASN A 29 2.18 -27.92 13.45
C ASN A 29 2.76 -28.34 12.09
N GLN A 30 2.66 -29.63 11.73
CA GLN A 30 3.12 -30.10 10.42
C GLN A 30 2.32 -29.46 9.28
N LEU A 31 1.00 -29.33 9.42
CA LEU A 31 0.16 -28.68 8.42
C LEU A 31 0.38 -27.17 8.42
N GLU A 32 0.63 -26.57 9.58
CA GLU A 32 0.97 -25.16 9.71
C GLU A 32 2.20 -24.79 8.86
N ASP A 33 3.28 -25.58 8.94
CA ASP A 33 4.49 -25.35 8.15
C ASP A 33 4.25 -25.51 6.64
N LEU A 34 3.45 -26.51 6.25
CA LEU A 34 3.09 -26.70 4.84
C LEU A 34 2.20 -25.57 4.32
N VAL A 35 1.25 -25.08 5.13
CA VAL A 35 0.39 -23.95 4.77
C VAL A 35 1.23 -22.68 4.61
N LYS A 36 2.16 -22.39 5.53
CA LYS A 36 3.09 -21.25 5.43
C LYS A 36 3.89 -21.30 4.13
N TYR A 37 4.44 -22.47 3.82
CA TYR A 37 5.19 -22.69 2.58
C TYR A 37 4.33 -22.44 1.34
N ILE A 38 3.10 -22.97 1.31
CA ILE A 38 2.15 -22.76 0.20
C ILE A 38 1.81 -21.28 0.02
N ILE A 39 1.49 -20.57 1.10
CA ILE A 39 1.16 -19.15 1.05
C ILE A 39 2.34 -18.34 0.51
N SER A 40 3.54 -18.56 1.07
CA SER A 40 4.75 -17.88 0.62
C SER A 40 5.00 -18.11 -0.87
N LYS A 41 4.85 -19.35 -1.36
CA LYS A 41 5.04 -19.67 -2.77
C LYS A 41 3.95 -19.07 -3.67
N LYS A 42 2.69 -19.00 -3.21
CA LYS A 42 1.61 -18.38 -3.98
C LYS A 42 1.83 -16.88 -4.11
N LEU A 43 2.13 -16.22 -3.00
CA LEU A 43 2.45 -14.79 -2.98
C LEU A 43 3.66 -14.50 -3.86
N GLN A 44 4.74 -15.27 -3.71
CA GLN A 44 5.93 -15.13 -4.54
C GLN A 44 5.58 -15.23 -6.03
N SER A 45 4.79 -16.22 -6.44
CA SER A 45 4.39 -16.34 -7.85
C SER A 45 3.47 -15.22 -8.33
N HIS A 46 2.56 -14.71 -7.50
CA HIS A 46 1.69 -13.60 -7.89
C HIS A 46 2.48 -12.30 -8.05
N LEU A 47 3.44 -12.05 -7.15
CA LEU A 47 4.21 -10.82 -7.12
C LEU A 47 5.42 -10.85 -8.10
N ASP A 48 6.05 -12.01 -8.34
CA ASP A 48 7.20 -12.17 -9.26
C ASP A 48 6.81 -12.11 -10.75
N GLN A 49 5.53 -12.29 -11.10
CA GLN A 49 5.03 -12.33 -12.49
C GLN A 49 5.06 -10.97 -13.25
N GLN A 50 6.09 -10.15 -13.02
CA GLN A 50 6.25 -8.80 -13.59
C GLN A 50 5.07 -7.86 -13.28
N GLN A 51 4.39 -8.10 -12.16
CA GLN A 51 3.25 -7.30 -11.74
C GLN A 51 3.76 -6.15 -10.89
N GLN A 52 3.72 -4.93 -11.43
CA GLN A 52 4.14 -3.77 -10.64
C GLN A 52 3.12 -3.54 -9.53
N LEU A 53 3.55 -3.79 -8.29
CA LEU A 53 2.82 -3.43 -7.10
C LEU A 53 3.03 -1.94 -6.82
N LEU A 54 1.94 -1.23 -6.55
CA LEU A 54 1.96 0.20 -6.27
C LEU A 54 1.17 0.49 -5.00
N ILE A 55 1.64 1.45 -4.22
CA ILE A 55 0.82 2.09 -3.19
C ILE A 55 0.37 3.43 -3.73
N SER A 56 -0.93 3.68 -3.73
CA SER A 56 -1.49 4.99 -3.99
C SER A 56 -1.85 5.70 -2.71
N LEU A 57 -1.42 6.95 -2.58
CA LEU A 57 -1.72 7.83 -1.45
C LEU A 57 -2.46 9.06 -1.95
N TYR A 58 -3.49 9.45 -1.22
CA TYR A 58 -4.29 10.61 -1.55
C TYR A 58 -4.79 11.29 -0.29
N SER A 59 -4.75 12.63 -0.28
CA SER A 59 -5.45 13.43 0.71
C SER A 59 -6.19 14.56 0.00
N PRO A 60 -7.46 14.85 0.34
CA PRO A 60 -8.11 16.06 -0.14
C PRO A 60 -7.41 17.33 0.39
N ASN A 61 -6.57 17.21 1.42
CA ASN A 61 -5.79 18.29 2.00
C ASN A 61 -4.35 18.36 1.46
N SER A 62 -3.98 17.59 0.43
CA SER A 62 -2.66 17.76 -0.20
C SER A 62 -2.61 19.07 -0.99
N LYS A 63 -1.41 19.65 -1.12
CA LYS A 63 -1.19 20.81 -2.02
C LYS A 63 -1.65 20.54 -3.45
N GLU A 64 -1.51 19.29 -3.82
CA GLU A 64 -1.93 18.69 -5.07
C GLU A 64 -3.19 17.85 -4.86
N SER A 65 -4.21 18.42 -4.22
CA SER A 65 -5.46 17.72 -3.86
C SER A 65 -6.22 17.11 -5.04
N ASN A 66 -5.83 17.43 -6.29
CA ASN A 66 -6.38 16.84 -7.50
C ASN A 66 -5.58 15.62 -8.00
N TYR A 67 -4.45 15.31 -7.38
CA TYR A 67 -3.50 14.31 -7.86
C TYR A 67 -3.41 13.14 -6.89
N LYS A 68 -3.39 11.92 -7.46
CA LYS A 68 -3.13 10.70 -6.70
C LYS A 68 -1.65 10.37 -6.82
N TYR A 69 -1.00 10.24 -5.67
CA TYR A 69 0.39 9.85 -5.62
C TYR A 69 0.51 8.35 -5.74
N TYR A 70 1.51 7.88 -6.50
CA TYR A 70 1.77 6.46 -6.69
C TYR A 70 3.24 6.17 -6.37
N TYR A 71 3.44 5.14 -5.57
CA TYR A 71 4.74 4.74 -5.10
C TYR A 71 5.01 3.33 -5.57
N THR A 72 6.18 3.12 -6.18
CA THR A 72 6.69 1.77 -6.37
C THR A 72 7.11 1.20 -5.04
N VAL A 73 6.80 -0.07 -4.85
CA VAL A 73 7.14 -0.78 -3.62
C VAL A 73 8.00 -1.97 -3.95
N ASP A 74 9.14 -2.03 -3.26
CA ASP A 74 9.85 -3.29 -3.08
C ASP A 74 9.16 -4.06 -1.95
N TYR A 75 9.25 -5.38 -1.96
CA TYR A 75 8.59 -6.21 -0.96
C TYR A 75 9.48 -7.36 -0.50
N GLU A 76 9.28 -7.75 0.74
CA GLU A 76 9.90 -8.92 1.35
C GLU A 76 8.81 -9.80 1.96
N ILE A 77 8.71 -11.03 1.48
CA ILE A 77 7.77 -12.03 2.02
C ILE A 77 8.47 -12.75 3.17
N GLN A 78 8.05 -12.47 4.39
CA GLN A 78 8.49 -13.15 5.60
C GLN A 78 7.53 -14.31 5.94
N GLN A 79 7.78 -14.99 7.05
CA GLN A 79 7.03 -16.20 7.43
C GLN A 79 5.51 -15.97 7.57
N TYR A 80 5.10 -14.83 8.13
CA TYR A 80 3.69 -14.50 8.40
C TYR A 80 3.21 -13.24 7.69
N THR A 81 4.14 -12.37 7.32
CA THR A 81 3.84 -11.03 6.85
C THR A 81 4.62 -10.72 5.59
N THR A 82 4.06 -9.85 4.75
CA THR A 82 4.76 -9.23 3.65
C THR A 82 5.00 -7.78 4.02
N THR A 83 6.26 -7.38 4.04
CA THR A 83 6.67 -5.99 4.29
C THR A 83 6.91 -5.30 2.97
N PHE A 84 6.35 -4.11 2.80
CA PHE A 84 6.51 -3.26 1.63
C PHE A 84 7.40 -2.07 2.00
N ASN A 85 8.50 -1.97 1.28
CA ASN A 85 9.41 -0.84 1.34
C ASN A 85 9.02 0.12 0.22
N ILE A 86 8.48 1.27 0.61
CA ILE A 86 8.19 2.34 -0.33
C ILE A 86 9.52 2.83 -0.91
N GLY A 87 9.71 2.54 -2.20
CA GLY A 87 10.83 3.04 -2.98
C GLY A 87 10.64 4.50 -3.37
N SER A 88 11.57 5.01 -4.17
CA SER A 88 11.52 6.39 -4.64
C SER A 88 10.20 6.72 -5.33
N PHE A 89 9.69 7.88 -4.97
CA PHE A 89 8.50 8.48 -5.54
C PHE A 89 8.56 8.47 -7.09
N HIS A 90 7.49 8.00 -7.74
CA HIS A 90 7.29 8.18 -9.17
C HIS A 90 5.96 8.91 -9.39
N HIS A 91 5.97 10.17 -9.83
CA HIS A 91 4.76 10.86 -10.32
C HIS A 91 4.24 10.08 -11.54
N LYS A 92 3.41 9.06 -11.31
CA LYS A 92 2.76 8.25 -12.35
C LYS A 92 1.44 8.84 -12.81
N GLU A 93 1.27 10.15 -12.71
CA GLU A 93 0.17 10.86 -13.35
C GLU A 93 0.14 10.67 -14.89
N ASN A 94 1.17 10.04 -15.47
CA ASN A 94 1.21 9.64 -16.87
C ASN A 94 0.88 8.16 -17.18
N LEU A 95 0.46 7.33 -16.21
CA LEU A 95 0.13 5.92 -16.49
C LEU A 95 -1.37 5.62 -16.67
N LEU A 96 -2.25 6.56 -16.34
CA LEU A 96 -3.70 6.40 -16.49
C LEU A 96 -4.30 7.28 -17.58
N LYS A 97 -3.49 8.04 -18.32
CA LYS A 97 -3.90 8.73 -19.55
C LYS A 97 -3.42 7.90 -20.75
N PRO A 98 -4.30 7.24 -21.52
CA PRO A 98 -3.91 6.87 -22.88
C PRO A 98 -3.54 8.17 -23.60
N SER A 99 -2.33 8.19 -24.16
CA SER A 99 -1.80 9.33 -24.89
C SER A 99 -2.70 9.65 -26.10
N THR A 100 -3.55 10.64 -25.93
CA THR A 100 -4.04 11.44 -27.05
C THR A 100 -3.71 12.89 -26.75
N ASP A 101 -2.99 13.47 -27.72
CA ASP A 101 -2.75 14.90 -27.92
C ASP A 101 -1.49 15.48 -27.26
N LEU A 102 -0.37 15.14 -27.91
CA LEU A 102 0.81 15.99 -28.01
C LEU A 102 0.46 17.30 -28.71
N THR A 103 -0.02 18.28 -27.96
CA THR A 103 0.29 19.71 -28.16
C THR A 103 -0.38 20.48 -27.05
N GLU A 104 0.35 20.78 -25.97
CA GLU A 104 0.47 22.17 -25.54
C GLU A 104 1.53 22.32 -24.47
N LYS A 105 2.35 23.34 -24.71
CA LYS A 105 3.47 23.79 -23.91
C LYS A 105 2.98 24.15 -22.52
N GLN A 106 3.38 23.39 -21.50
CA GLN A 106 3.66 23.98 -20.20
C GLN A 106 4.98 23.41 -19.70
N SER A 107 5.96 24.30 -19.65
CA SER A 107 7.19 24.18 -18.89
C SER A 107 6.82 23.96 -17.42
N VAL A 108 6.55 22.71 -17.05
CA VAL A 108 6.59 22.29 -15.66
C VAL A 108 8.05 22.35 -15.28
N GLN A 109 8.40 23.39 -14.51
CA GLN A 109 9.67 23.45 -13.81
C GLN A 109 9.92 22.07 -13.21
N GLU A 110 11.02 21.44 -13.62
CA GLU A 110 11.51 20.22 -12.99
C GLU A 110 11.76 20.56 -11.52
N ILE A 111 10.73 20.35 -10.69
CA ILE A 111 10.91 20.35 -9.25
C ILE A 111 11.83 19.17 -9.03
N ASN A 112 13.06 19.51 -8.66
CA ASN A 112 14.12 18.59 -8.33
C ASN A 112 13.73 17.90 -7.01
N HIS A 113 12.69 17.07 -7.05
CA HIS A 113 12.21 16.24 -5.95
C HIS A 113 13.26 15.15 -5.76
N LYS A 114 14.32 15.48 -5.02
CA LYS A 114 15.12 14.47 -4.34
C LYS A 114 14.15 13.59 -3.55
N GLN A 115 13.93 12.38 -4.05
CA GLN A 115 13.52 11.15 -3.36
C GLN A 115 13.07 11.35 -1.90
N LEU A 116 11.81 11.71 -1.67
CA LEU A 116 11.27 11.71 -0.31
C LEU A 116 9.93 10.99 -0.32
N ASN A 117 9.86 9.92 0.48
CA ASN A 117 8.69 9.08 0.74
C ASN A 117 7.66 9.84 1.59
N HIS A 118 7.23 11.00 1.12
CA HIS A 118 6.37 11.93 1.85
C HIS A 118 5.26 12.48 0.98
N LEU A 119 4.12 12.75 1.64
CA LEU A 119 2.97 13.42 1.08
C LEU A 119 2.90 14.84 1.65
N ASP A 120 2.91 15.84 0.77
CA ASP A 120 2.77 17.24 1.17
C ASP A 120 1.31 17.59 1.41
N LEU A 121 1.02 18.10 2.61
CA LEU A 121 -0.30 18.52 3.07
C LEU A 121 -0.32 20.01 3.40
N THR A 122 -1.47 20.62 3.19
CA THR A 122 -1.78 21.97 3.68
C THR A 122 -2.95 21.84 4.64
N LEU A 123 -2.69 22.12 5.93
CA LEU A 123 -3.71 22.04 6.97
C LEU A 123 -3.93 23.42 7.57
N ASN A 124 -5.20 23.79 7.71
CA ASN A 124 -5.58 25.00 8.41
C ASN A 124 -5.24 24.87 9.91
N GLU A 125 -4.96 25.98 10.57
CA GLU A 125 -4.69 26.03 12.01
C GLU A 125 -5.78 25.35 12.83
N ASP A 126 -7.05 25.63 12.50
CA ASP A 126 -8.25 25.14 13.18
C ASP A 126 -8.57 23.66 12.86
N GLN A 127 -7.92 23.09 11.84
CA GLN A 127 -8.11 21.69 11.49
C GLN A 127 -7.31 20.78 12.43
N SER A 128 -8.02 20.02 13.26
CA SER A 128 -7.41 18.99 14.12
C SER A 128 -7.11 17.68 13.40
N MET A 129 -7.75 17.42 12.25
CA MET A 129 -7.61 16.15 11.54
C MET A 129 -7.48 16.28 10.02
N ALA A 130 -6.71 15.39 9.41
CA ALA A 130 -6.55 15.23 7.97
C ALA A 130 -6.97 13.83 7.52
N LYS A 131 -7.76 13.72 6.44
CA LYS A 131 -8.11 12.40 5.87
C LYS A 131 -7.02 11.95 4.90
N ILE A 132 -6.54 10.73 5.05
CA ILE A 132 -5.63 10.09 4.09
C ILE A 132 -6.27 8.80 3.59
N SER A 133 -6.28 8.64 2.27
CA SER A 133 -6.70 7.41 1.60
C SER A 133 -5.48 6.67 1.07
N PHE A 134 -5.51 5.36 1.25
CA PHE A 134 -4.48 4.41 0.82
C PHE A 134 -5.12 3.39 -0.10
N ALA A 135 -4.45 3.08 -1.20
CA ALA A 135 -4.81 1.94 -2.02
C ALA A 135 -3.57 1.11 -2.34
N LEU A 136 -3.66 -0.20 -2.21
CA LEU A 136 -2.67 -1.13 -2.74
C LEU A 136 -3.16 -1.58 -4.11
N LEU A 137 -2.35 -1.38 -5.14
CA LEU A 137 -2.68 -1.71 -6.52
C LEU A 137 -1.76 -2.81 -7.05
N LEU A 138 -2.36 -3.82 -7.66
CA LEU A 138 -1.68 -4.86 -8.42
C LEU A 138 -2.12 -4.73 -9.88
N LYS A 139 -1.16 -4.57 -10.81
CA LYS A 139 -1.46 -4.28 -12.24
C LYS A 139 -2.37 -3.06 -12.44
N ASN A 140 -2.20 -2.02 -11.63
CA ASN A 140 -3.06 -0.83 -11.59
C ASN A 140 -4.52 -1.08 -11.16
N THR A 141 -4.86 -2.30 -10.72
CA THR A 141 -6.16 -2.61 -10.13
C THR A 141 -6.05 -2.54 -8.60
N PRO A 142 -6.91 -1.77 -7.91
CA PRO A 142 -6.91 -1.74 -6.46
C PRO A 142 -7.31 -3.11 -5.90
N ILE A 143 -6.41 -3.74 -5.14
CA ILE A 143 -6.68 -4.98 -4.41
C ILE A 143 -7.14 -4.71 -2.98
N ASN A 144 -6.76 -3.54 -2.44
CA ASN A 144 -7.17 -3.04 -1.14
C ASN A 144 -7.30 -1.51 -1.18
N GLU A 145 -8.36 -0.96 -0.60
CA GLU A 145 -8.53 0.49 -0.39
C GLU A 145 -8.96 0.74 1.05
N THR A 146 -8.29 1.67 1.72
CA THR A 146 -8.62 2.06 3.08
C THR A 146 -8.39 3.55 3.29
N SER A 147 -8.99 4.12 4.32
CA SER A 147 -8.76 5.52 4.67
C SER A 147 -8.73 5.70 6.17
N LEU A 148 -7.97 6.70 6.62
CA LEU A 148 -7.83 7.04 8.02
C LEU A 148 -7.86 8.55 8.20
N ARG A 149 -8.12 8.98 9.44
CA ARG A 149 -8.00 10.37 9.85
C ARG A 149 -6.78 10.51 10.75
N LEU A 150 -5.81 11.30 10.30
CA LEU A 150 -4.63 11.66 11.09
C LEU A 150 -5.01 12.82 12.00
N ASN A 151 -4.67 12.70 13.28
CA ASN A 151 -4.72 13.83 14.21
C ASN A 151 -3.43 14.64 14.04
N LYS A 152 -3.55 15.95 13.84
CA LYS A 152 -2.44 16.92 13.75
C LYS A 152 -1.55 16.92 15.00
N GLU A 153 -2.10 16.62 16.17
CA GLU A 153 -1.34 16.53 17.44
C GLU A 153 -0.49 15.26 17.53
N SER A 154 -0.85 14.22 16.77
CA SER A 154 -0.15 12.94 16.77
C SER A 154 0.98 12.96 15.74
N LEU A 155 2.12 13.54 16.11
CA LEU A 155 3.28 13.74 15.23
C LEU A 155 3.90 12.44 14.71
N SER A 156 3.74 11.32 15.41
CA SER A 156 4.15 10.00 14.92
C SER A 156 3.31 8.92 15.57
N ASN A 157 2.90 7.91 14.80
CA ASN A 157 2.20 6.76 15.38
C ASN A 157 2.34 5.51 14.50
N SER A 158 2.17 4.35 15.13
CA SER A 158 1.88 3.11 14.42
C SER A 158 0.37 3.01 14.18
N VAL A 159 -0.02 2.71 12.95
CA VAL A 159 -1.41 2.57 12.54
C VAL A 159 -1.65 1.12 12.13
N GLN A 160 -2.74 0.55 12.65
CA GLN A 160 -3.26 -0.75 12.24
C GLN A 160 -4.65 -0.54 11.63
N LEU A 161 -4.79 -0.81 10.34
CA LEU A 161 -6.05 -0.75 9.58
C LEU A 161 -6.39 -2.14 9.05
N GLU A 162 -7.31 -2.85 9.71
CA GLU A 162 -7.76 -4.21 9.35
C GLU A 162 -6.61 -5.18 8.99
N ASN A 163 -6.14 -5.12 7.76
CA ASN A 163 -5.11 -5.99 7.17
C ASN A 163 -3.78 -5.29 6.86
N LEU A 164 -3.68 -3.97 7.06
CA LEU A 164 -2.49 -3.16 6.77
C LEU A 164 -2.01 -2.46 8.05
N ALA A 165 -0.76 -2.70 8.41
CA ALA A 165 -0.04 -1.95 9.43
C ALA A 165 0.97 -1.03 8.76
N PHE A 166 1.17 0.18 9.29
CA PHE A 166 2.28 1.03 8.88
C PHE A 166 2.61 2.05 9.97
N GLN A 167 3.74 2.71 9.84
CA GLN A 167 4.15 3.81 10.69
C GLN A 167 4.11 5.11 9.89
N PHE A 168 3.77 6.21 10.57
CA PHE A 168 3.83 7.53 9.97
C PHE A 168 4.47 8.54 10.91
N SER A 169 5.01 9.60 10.31
CA SER A 169 5.42 10.82 11.01
C SER A 169 4.92 12.03 10.26
N LEU A 170 4.29 12.95 10.96
CA LEU A 170 3.82 14.23 10.45
C LEU A 170 4.76 15.33 10.94
N GLN A 171 5.44 16.00 10.01
CA GLN A 171 6.32 17.11 10.30
C GLN A 171 5.66 18.42 9.87
N GLN A 172 5.45 19.32 10.83
CA GLN A 172 5.01 20.68 10.53
C GLN A 172 6.16 21.45 9.87
N GLY A 173 5.84 22.09 8.74
CA GLY A 173 6.69 23.01 8.03
C GLY A 173 6.28 24.46 8.24
N GLU A 174 6.56 25.29 7.25
CA GLU A 174 6.32 26.73 7.32
C GLU A 174 4.84 27.07 7.12
N LEU A 175 4.45 28.23 7.66
CA LEU A 175 3.18 28.89 7.37
C LEU A 175 3.11 29.23 5.88
N GLU A 176 2.00 28.95 5.21
CA GLU A 176 1.78 29.40 3.84
C GLU A 176 1.68 30.94 3.80
N PRO A 177 2.31 31.58 2.80
CA PRO A 177 2.17 33.01 2.63
C PRO A 177 0.71 33.35 2.31
N GLU A 178 0.23 34.47 2.86
CA GLU A 178 -1.10 35.00 2.57
C GLU A 178 -1.28 35.15 1.05
N LYS A 179 -2.34 34.56 0.49
CA LYS A 179 -2.60 34.61 -0.96
C LYS A 179 -3.32 35.89 -1.38
N GLY A 180 -3.63 36.78 -0.43
CA GLY A 180 -4.19 38.11 -0.67
C GLY A 180 -4.66 38.82 0.62
N GLY A 181 -5.00 40.11 0.52
CA GLY A 181 -5.36 40.97 1.68
C GLY A 181 -6.69 40.67 2.39
N TYR A 182 -7.34 39.56 2.06
CA TYR A 182 -8.57 39.06 2.71
C TYR A 182 -8.45 37.57 3.10
N ASP A 183 -7.26 37.00 3.03
CA ASP A 183 -7.00 35.61 3.40
C ASP A 183 -6.70 35.55 4.91
N PHE A 184 -7.72 35.22 5.71
CA PHE A 184 -7.59 35.08 7.16
C PHE A 184 -7.27 33.64 7.59
N ASP A 185 -7.24 32.70 6.64
CA ASP A 185 -7.01 31.30 6.93
C ASP A 185 -5.51 31.03 7.13
N ILE A 186 -5.13 30.80 8.38
CA ILE A 186 -3.77 30.44 8.75
C ILE A 186 -3.54 28.98 8.36
N ASN A 187 -2.78 28.76 7.29
CA ASN A 187 -2.50 27.44 6.75
C ASN A 187 -1.03 27.06 6.95
N TYR A 188 -0.75 25.88 7.46
CA TYR A 188 0.61 25.36 7.60
C TYR A 188 0.86 24.22 6.62
N ASN A 189 2.08 24.17 6.11
CA ASN A 189 2.56 23.05 5.33
C ASN A 189 2.94 21.89 6.26
N TYR A 190 2.64 20.66 5.86
CA TYR A 190 3.07 19.48 6.57
C TYR A 190 3.65 18.45 5.60
N ALA A 191 4.74 17.81 6.01
CA ALA A 191 5.29 16.64 5.34
C ALA A 191 4.84 15.39 6.10
N LEU A 192 4.07 14.53 5.43
CA LEU A 192 3.63 13.27 5.99
C LEU A 192 4.47 12.13 5.43
N ASN A 193 5.38 11.59 6.24
CA ASN A 193 6.21 10.46 5.88
C ASN A 193 5.55 9.15 6.30
N PHE A 194 5.69 8.11 5.47
CA PHE A 194 5.21 6.78 5.78
C PHE A 194 6.32 5.74 5.63
N ASN A 195 6.30 4.74 6.50
CA ASN A 195 7.26 3.65 6.50
C ASN A 195 6.65 2.35 7.03
N ASN A 196 7.35 1.25 6.78
CA ASN A 196 7.06 -0.07 7.35
C ASN A 196 5.63 -0.55 7.07
N PHE A 197 5.21 -0.55 5.80
CA PHE A 197 3.91 -1.12 5.42
C PHE A 197 3.98 -2.64 5.55
N VAL A 198 3.09 -3.23 6.33
CA VAL A 198 3.07 -4.67 6.62
C VAL A 198 1.66 -5.20 6.45
N ILE A 199 1.52 -6.30 5.72
CA ILE A 199 0.25 -7.01 5.54
C ILE A 199 0.45 -8.48 5.92
N ASP A 200 -0.50 -9.06 6.64
CA ASP A 200 -0.53 -10.50 6.90
C ASP A 200 -0.61 -11.28 5.58
N ASN A 201 0.21 -12.32 5.42
CA ASN A 201 0.34 -13.06 4.17
C ASN A 201 -0.98 -13.70 3.72
N VAL A 202 -1.79 -14.17 4.66
CA VAL A 202 -3.09 -14.79 4.36
C VAL A 202 -4.07 -13.72 3.90
N SER A 203 -4.09 -12.57 4.58
CA SER A 203 -4.90 -11.42 4.16
C SER A 203 -4.49 -10.90 2.79
N LEU A 204 -3.19 -10.77 2.51
CA LEU A 204 -2.69 -10.35 1.20
C LEU A 204 -3.11 -11.35 0.11
N LEU A 205 -2.95 -12.64 0.36
CA LEU A 205 -3.33 -13.68 -0.59
C LEU A 205 -4.84 -13.66 -0.88
N LYS A 206 -5.67 -13.45 0.15
CA LYS A 206 -7.13 -13.25 -0.01
C LYS A 206 -7.47 -12.03 -0.85
N MET A 207 -6.70 -10.94 -0.75
CA MET A 207 -6.91 -9.73 -1.55
C MET A 207 -6.58 -9.95 -3.03
N ILE A 208 -5.60 -10.80 -3.31
CA ILE A 208 -5.15 -11.12 -4.67
C ILE A 208 -6.08 -12.15 -5.32
N GLU A 209 -6.44 -13.22 -4.61
CA GLU A 209 -7.27 -14.32 -5.12
C GLU A 209 -8.78 -14.10 -4.82
N LYS A 210 -9.31 -12.89 -5.09
CA LYS A 210 -10.69 -12.50 -4.69
C LYS A 210 -11.83 -13.27 -5.38
N ASP A 211 -11.59 -13.98 -6.49
CA ASP A 211 -12.64 -14.61 -7.32
C ASP A 211 -12.23 -16.00 -7.88
N ASP A 212 -12.00 -17.00 -7.03
CA ASP A 212 -11.68 -18.40 -7.41
C ASP A 212 -10.46 -18.61 -8.35
N GLN A 213 -9.69 -17.55 -8.61
CA GLN A 213 -8.40 -17.60 -9.32
C GLN A 213 -7.29 -18.10 -8.40
N ALA A 214 -7.55 -19.21 -7.69
CA ALA A 214 -6.58 -19.83 -6.83
C ALA A 214 -5.39 -20.33 -7.67
N LEU A 215 -4.20 -19.80 -7.39
CA LEU A 215 -3.01 -20.29 -8.03
C LEU A 215 -2.70 -21.69 -7.50
N ILE A 216 -2.65 -22.68 -8.40
CA ILE A 216 -2.26 -24.05 -8.04
C ILE A 216 -0.75 -24.18 -8.26
N ILE A 217 -0.03 -24.47 -7.19
CA ILE A 217 1.41 -24.74 -7.23
C ILE A 217 1.61 -26.25 -7.38
N ARG A 218 2.31 -26.64 -8.44
CA ARG A 218 2.65 -28.04 -8.71
C ARG A 218 4.06 -28.32 -8.20
N TYR A 219 4.23 -29.46 -7.55
CA TYR A 219 5.47 -29.94 -6.94
C TYR A 219 5.86 -31.30 -7.52
#